data_AF-A0A9D4QBH4-F1
#
_entry.id   AF-A0A9D4QBH4-F1
#
_cell.length_a   1.000
_cell.length_b   1.000
_cell.length_c   1.000
_cell.angle_alpha   90.00
_cell.angle_beta   90.00
_cell.angle_gamma   90.00
#
_symmetry.space_group_name_H-M   'P 1'
#
loop_
_entity.id
_entity.type
_entity.pdbx_description
1 polymer ?
#
loop_
_entity_poly.entity_id
_entity_poly.type
_entity_poly.pdbx_seq_one_letter_code
_entity_poly.pdbx_strand_id
1 'polypeptide(L)'
;MLGMQVRGAPAIAMVAALGLASELTLVKLPGSRPELAAYVRSRLEYLKTSRPTAVNLANMAAHFEKMADALTKQEGLSVEAMRDA
;
A
#
# COMPACT_ATOMS: atom_id res chain seq x y z
N MET A 1 29.71 15.02 7.13
CA MET A 1 28.79 14.75 6.00
C MET A 1 27.38 14.63 6.56
N LEU A 2 26.70 15.77 6.75
CA LEU A 2 25.37 15.86 7.35
C LEU A 2 24.30 15.74 6.25
N GLY A 3 23.85 14.51 5.99
CA GLY A 3 22.78 14.23 5.03
C GLY A 3 21.40 14.28 5.68
N MET A 4 20.90 15.50 5.91
CA MET A 4 19.47 15.87 5.99
C MET A 4 18.51 14.82 6.62
N GLN A 5 18.52 14.71 7.95
CA GLN A 5 17.39 14.14 8.69
C GLN A 5 16.20 15.14 8.65
N VAL A 6 15.13 14.75 7.96
CA VAL A 6 13.76 15.29 8.07
C VAL A 6 13.53 16.72 7.57
N ARG A 7 13.32 16.90 6.25
CA ARG A 7 12.32 17.83 5.67
C ARG A 7 11.78 17.25 4.35
N GLY A 8 10.46 16.98 4.27
CA GLY A 8 9.74 16.64 3.03
C GLY A 8 9.47 15.16 2.70
N ALA A 9 10.16 14.20 3.33
CA ALA A 9 10.07 12.77 2.99
C ALA A 9 8.82 11.99 3.49
N PRO A 10 8.14 12.33 4.62
CA PRO A 10 6.96 11.59 5.09
C PRO A 10 5.71 11.82 4.23
N ALA A 11 5.55 13.03 3.68
CA ALA A 11 4.32 13.43 2.99
C ALA A 11 4.06 12.59 1.72
N ILE A 12 5.12 12.22 0.99
CA ILE A 12 5.00 11.41 -0.24
C ILE A 12 4.43 10.03 0.07
N ALA A 13 4.92 9.38 1.14
CA ALA A 13 4.39 8.10 1.57
C ALA A 13 2.92 8.22 2.00
N MET A 14 2.58 9.24 2.79
CA MET A 14 1.21 9.47 3.24
C MET A 14 0.25 9.74 2.07
N VAL A 15 0.63 10.57 1.10
CA VAL A 15 -0.18 10.84 -0.09
C VAL A 15 -0.33 9.59 -0.97
N ALA A 16 0.73 8.79 -1.11
CA ALA A 16 0.65 7.53 -1.85
C ALA A 16 -0.28 6.51 -1.17
N ALA A 17 -0.21 6.39 0.16
CA ALA A 17 -1.10 5.54 0.95
C ALA A 17 -2.56 6.00 0.85
N LEU A 18 -2.82 7.31 1.02
CA LEU A 18 -4.15 7.88 0.88
C LEU A 18 -4.70 7.74 -0.55
N GLY A 19 -3.85 7.91 -1.56
CA GLY A 19 -4.22 7.70 -2.97
C GLY A 19 -4.63 6.25 -3.24
N LEU A 20 -3.86 5.29 -2.73
CA LEU A 20 -4.18 3.87 -2.83
C LEU A 20 -5.48 3.54 -2.08
N ALA A 21 -5.66 4.04 -0.86
CA ALA A 21 -6.89 3.84 -0.09
C ALA A 21 -8.11 4.44 -0.82
N SER A 22 -7.99 5.65 -1.35
CA SER A 22 -9.05 6.27 -2.14
C SER A 22 -9.37 5.48 -3.40
N GLU A 23 -8.37 4.99 -4.13
CA GLU A 23 -8.57 4.14 -5.30
C GLU A 23 -9.35 2.86 -4.94
N LEU A 24 -8.99 2.20 -3.84
CA LEU A 24 -9.68 1.00 -3.33
C LEU A 24 -11.16 1.24 -3.00
N THR A 25 -11.56 2.46 -2.65
CA THR A 25 -12.97 2.81 -2.43
C THR A 25 -13.76 3.08 -3.70
N LEU A 26 -13.08 3.43 -4.80
CA LEU A 26 -13.69 3.81 -6.08
C LEU A 26 -13.77 2.65 -7.08
N VAL A 27 -12.87 1.67 -6.96
CA VAL A 27 -12.86 0.50 -7.85
C VAL A 27 -13.87 -0.55 -7.39
N LYS A 28 -14.39 -1.32 -8.35
CA LYS A 28 -15.14 -2.54 -8.03
C LYS A 28 -14.17 -3.50 -7.36
N LEU A 29 -14.51 -3.94 -6.15
CA LEU A 29 -13.68 -4.88 -5.41
C LEU A 29 -13.55 -6.21 -6.17
N PRO A 30 -12.37 -6.85 -6.15
CA PRO A 30 -12.19 -8.19 -6.68
C PRO A 30 -13.07 -9.22 -5.98
N GLY A 31 -13.26 -10.39 -6.60
CA GLY A 31 -14.12 -11.43 -6.06
C GLY A 31 -13.53 -12.15 -4.85
N SER A 32 -12.23 -11.97 -4.58
CA SER A 32 -11.54 -12.64 -3.50
C SER A 32 -10.43 -11.81 -2.85
N ARG A 33 -10.07 -12.17 -1.62
CA ARG A 33 -8.96 -11.54 -0.88
C ARG A 33 -7.59 -11.70 -1.56
N PRO A 34 -7.23 -12.87 -2.13
CA PRO A 34 -5.99 -13.00 -2.88
C PRO A 34 -5.92 -12.07 -4.10
N GLU A 35 -7.03 -11.87 -4.80
CA GLU A 35 -7.09 -10.92 -5.93
C GLU A 35 -6.92 -9.47 -5.45
N LEU A 36 -7.54 -9.10 -4.32
CA LEU A 36 -7.35 -7.79 -3.71
C LEU A 36 -5.89 -7.57 -3.27
N ALA A 37 -5.27 -8.56 -2.64
CA ALA A 37 -3.86 -8.52 -2.26
C ALA A 37 -2.94 -8.36 -3.49
N ALA A 38 -3.22 -9.09 -4.57
CA ALA A 38 -2.46 -9.01 -5.81
C ALA A 38 -2.60 -7.63 -6.47
N TYR A 39 -3.82 -7.07 -6.48
CA TYR A 39 -4.08 -5.72 -6.95
C TYR A 39 -3.30 -4.68 -6.14
N VAL A 40 -3.41 -4.70 -4.80
CA VAL A 40 -2.67 -3.81 -3.90
C VAL A 40 -1.16 -3.91 -4.14
N ARG A 41 -0.62 -5.13 -4.24
CA ARG A 41 0.81 -5.37 -4.51
C ARG A 41 1.25 -4.75 -5.83
N SER A 42 0.44 -4.89 -6.89
CA SER A 42 0.76 -4.28 -8.19
C SER A 42 0.83 -2.75 -8.12
N ARG A 43 -0.06 -2.10 -7.35
CA ARG A 43 -0.05 -0.65 -7.16
C ARG A 43 1.15 -0.20 -6.34
N LEU A 44 1.51 -0.96 -5.31
CA LEU A 44 2.70 -0.70 -4.49
C LEU A 44 4.00 -0.85 -5.30
N GLU A 45 4.12 -1.84 -6.18
CA GLU A 45 5.23 -1.98 -7.13
C GLU A 45 5.32 -0.81 -8.10
N TYR A 46 4.18 -0.37 -8.65
CA TYR A 46 4.14 0.82 -9.49
C TYR A 46 4.61 2.07 -8.73
N LEU A 47 4.17 2.25 -7.48
CA LEU A 47 4.61 3.38 -6.64
C LEU A 47 6.12 3.34 -6.39
N LYS A 48 6.69 2.17 -6.06
CA LYS A 48 8.14 1.98 -5.86
C LYS A 48 8.94 2.35 -7.12
N THR A 49 8.51 1.88 -8.28
CA THR A 49 9.20 2.11 -9.56
C THR A 49 9.05 3.54 -10.08
N SER A 50 7.95 4.23 -9.77
CA SER A 50 7.74 5.62 -10.16
C SER A 50 8.69 6.62 -9.46
N ARG A 51 9.18 6.27 -8.26
CA ARG A 51 10.00 7.15 -7.40
C ARG A 51 11.07 6.34 -6.66
N PRO A 52 12.04 5.74 -7.36
CA PRO A 52 12.97 4.76 -6.77
C PRO A 52 13.90 5.33 -5.70
N THR A 53 14.09 6.65 -5.64
CA THR A 53 14.90 7.34 -4.63
C THR A 53 14.13 7.66 -3.35
N ALA A 54 12.80 7.48 -3.32
CA ALA A 54 11.96 7.74 -2.17
C ALA A 54 11.94 6.54 -1.20
N VAL A 55 12.99 6.40 -0.40
CA VAL A 55 13.14 5.27 0.55
C VAL A 55 11.94 5.14 1.50
N ASN A 56 11.33 6.24 1.95
CA ASN A 56 10.13 6.20 2.78
C ASN A 56 8.92 5.56 2.06
N LEU A 57 8.79 5.78 0.74
CA LEU A 57 7.73 5.15 -0.05
C LEU A 57 7.97 3.65 -0.19
N ALA A 58 9.22 3.23 -0.40
CA ALA A 58 9.59 1.82 -0.45
C ALA A 58 9.33 1.11 0.90
N ASN A 59 9.70 1.74 2.02
CA ASN A 59 9.45 1.20 3.36
C ASN A 59 7.94 1.09 3.65
N MET A 60 7.17 2.11 3.27
CA MET A 60 5.72 2.11 3.37
C MET A 60 5.11 0.99 2.52
N ALA A 61 5.53 0.84 1.27
CA ALA A 61 5.05 -0.22 0.38
C ALA A 61 5.33 -1.62 0.95
N ALA A 62 6.54 -1.86 1.46
CA ALA A 62 6.88 -3.12 2.10
C ALA A 62 6.03 -3.40 3.36
N HIS A 63 5.63 -2.37 4.10
CA HIS A 63 4.72 -2.52 5.23
C HIS A 63 3.31 -2.91 4.79
N PHE A 64 2.76 -2.23 3.77
CA PHE A 64 1.43 -2.55 3.23
C PHE A 64 1.39 -3.94 2.56
N GLU A 65 2.46 -4.35 1.88
CA GLU A 65 2.56 -5.71 1.31
C GLU A 65 2.44 -6.79 2.40
N LYS A 66 3.16 -6.62 3.52
CA LYS A 66 3.06 -7.53 4.67
C LYS A 66 1.66 -7.54 5.29
N MET A 67 1.03 -6.38 5.38
CA MET A 67 -0.33 -6.26 5.92
C MET A 67 -1.35 -6.96 5.01
N ALA A 68 -1.28 -6.77 3.69
CA ALA A 68 -2.12 -7.45 2.73
C ALA A 68 -1.96 -8.98 2.79
N ASP A 69 -0.72 -9.47 2.92
CA ASP A 69 -0.43 -10.89 3.07
C ASP A 69 -0.99 -11.47 4.38
N ALA A 70 -0.96 -10.69 5.47
CA ALA A 70 -1.54 -11.09 6.75
C ALA A 70 -3.07 -11.16 6.70
N LEU A 71 -3.72 -10.14 6.13
CA LEU A 71 -5.19 -10.08 5.99
C LEU A 71 -5.74 -11.17 5.05
N THR A 72 -4.94 -11.58 4.06
CA THR A 72 -5.29 -12.71 3.18
C THR A 72 -5.33 -14.05 3.93
N LYS A 73 -4.53 -14.19 4.99
CA LYS A 73 -4.46 -15.42 5.80
C LYS A 73 -5.46 -15.45 6.96
N GLN A 74 -6.07 -14.31 7.28
CA GLN A 74 -7.03 -14.21 8.38
C GLN A 74 -8.33 -14.97 8.04
N GLU A 75 -8.73 -15.93 8.85
CA GLU A 75 -9.99 -16.65 8.62
C GLU A 75 -11.20 -15.75 8.92
N GLY A 76 -12.29 -15.90 8.16
CA GLY A 76 -13.53 -15.15 8.37
C GLY A 76 -13.51 -13.68 7.95
N LEU A 77 -12.40 -13.16 7.43
CA LEU A 77 -12.34 -11.79 6.90
C LEU A 77 -12.99 -11.71 5.51
N SER A 78 -13.92 -10.78 5.31
CA SER A 78 -14.50 -10.50 3.99
C SER A 78 -13.57 -9.62 3.14
N VAL A 79 -13.86 -9.51 1.84
CA VAL A 79 -13.07 -8.65 0.93
C VAL A 79 -13.24 -7.16 1.30
N GLU A 80 -14.45 -6.78 1.69
CA GLU A 80 -14.79 -5.43 2.15
C GLU A 80 -14.09 -5.10 3.46
N ALA A 81 -14.09 -6.04 4.42
CA ALA A 81 -13.37 -5.86 5.68
C ALA A 81 -11.86 -5.78 5.48
N MET A 82 -11.31 -6.47 4.48
CA MET A 82 -9.90 -6.33 4.09
C MET A 82 -9.60 -4.98 3.42
N ARG A 83 -10.54 -4.41 2.67
CA ARG A 83 -10.41 -3.07 2.07
C ARG A 83 -10.35 -1.98 3.15
N ASP A 84 -11.14 -2.14 4.20
CA ASP A 84 -11.36 -1.13 5.25
C ASP A 84 -10.39 -1.24 6.44
N ALA A 85 -9.48 -2.23 6.44
CA ALA A 85 -8.46 -2.48 7.46
C ALA A 85 -7.17 -1.68 7.23
#